data_AF-A0A838DCE0-F1
#
_entry.id   AF-A0A838DCE0-F1
#
_cell.length_a   1.000
_cell.length_b   1.000
_cell.length_c   1.000
_cell.angle_alpha   90.00
_cell.angle_beta   90.00
_cell.angle_gamma   90.00
#
_symmetry.space_group_name_H-M   'P 1'
#
loop_
_entity.id
_entity.type
_entity.pdbx_description
1 polymer ?
#
loop_
_entity_poly.entity_id
_entity_poly.type
_entity_poly.pdbx_seq_one_letter_code
_entity_poly.pdbx_strand_id
1 'polypeptide(L)' 'MTVNAPAGSIVILHHLEINGAGSGLQGINFINGGSLVVENCAFYGFTGSGINAAPTVADAKLQ' A
#
# COMPACT_ATOMS: atom_id res chain seq x y z
N MET A 1 -6.51 -2.99 0.34
CA MET A 1 -6.96 -1.77 -0.36
C MET A 1 -6.09 -1.52 -1.58
N THR A 2 -6.61 -0.96 -2.68
CA THR A 2 -5.80 -0.65 -3.88
C THR A 2 -5.51 0.84 -3.96
N VAL A 3 -4.25 1.20 -4.20
CA VAL A 3 -3.82 2.58 -4.44
C VAL A 3 -3.39 2.70 -5.89
N ASN A 4 -4.17 3.48 -6.65
CA ASN A 4 -3.95 3.78 -8.06
C ASN A 4 -4.05 5.29 -8.27
N ALA A 5 -2.93 5.99 -8.12
CA ALA A 5 -2.86 7.43 -8.29
C ALA A 5 -2.10 7.80 -9.57
N PRO A 6 -2.34 9.00 -10.15
CA PRO A 6 -1.53 9.51 -11.26
C PRO A 6 -0.04 9.51 -10.91
N ALA A 7 0.82 9.32 -11.91
CA ALA A 7 2.27 9.36 -11.73
C ALA A 7 2.69 10.71 -11.10
N GLY A 8 3.60 10.65 -10.13
CA GLY A 8 4.03 11.82 -9.35
C GLY A 8 3.17 12.17 -8.13
N SER A 9 2.02 11.51 -7.95
CA SER A 9 1.20 11.71 -6.74
C SER A 9 1.88 11.15 -5.51
N ILE A 10 1.82 11.89 -4.40
CA ILE A 10 2.22 11.40 -3.07
C ILE A 10 0.95 10.96 -2.34
N VAL A 11 0.91 9.70 -1.95
CA VAL A 11 -0.19 9.11 -1.16
C VAL A 11 0.30 8.92 0.26
N ILE A 12 -0.38 9.53 1.23
CA ILE A 12 -0.02 9.48 2.64
C ILE A 12 -1.12 8.75 3.39
N LEU A 13 -0.76 7.68 4.06
CA LEU A 13 -1.61 6.95 5.00
C LEU A 13 -1.05 7.19 6.39
N HIS A 14 -1.86 7.79 7.25
CA HIS A 14 -1.45 8.17 8.60
C HIS A 14 -2.49 7.78 9.63
N HIS A 15 -2.04 7.16 10.72
CA HIS A 15 -2.88 6.84 11.89
C HIS A 15 -4.07 5.91 11.59
N LEU A 16 -3.86 4.93 10.70
CA LEU A 16 -4.90 3.97 10.30
C LEU A 16 -4.64 2.58 10.85
N GLU A 17 -5.69 1.92 11.33
CA GLU A 17 -5.72 0.48 11.55
C GLU A 17 -6.55 -0.18 10.44
N ILE A 18 -5.94 -1.16 9.77
CA ILE A 18 -6.62 -1.96 8.75
C ILE A 18 -6.52 -3.44 9.11
N ASN A 19 -7.69 -4.06 9.29
CA ASN A 19 -7.81 -5.49 9.59
C ASN A 19 -8.32 -6.27 8.36
N GLY A 20 -7.59 -7.30 7.96
CA GLY A 20 -7.95 -8.21 6.88
C GLY A 20 -8.94 -9.33 7.28
N ALA A 21 -9.35 -9.40 8.56
CA ALA A 21 -10.34 -10.35 9.08
C ALA A 21 -10.06 -11.83 8.75
N GLY A 22 -8.79 -12.21 8.58
CA GLY A 22 -8.34 -13.58 8.28
C GLY A 22 -8.57 -14.03 6.84
N SER A 23 -9.03 -13.14 5.95
CA SER A 23 -9.35 -13.47 4.55
C SER A 23 -8.82 -12.46 3.54
N GLY A 24 -8.53 -11.23 3.97
CA GLY A 24 -7.95 -10.19 3.14
C GLY A 24 -6.57 -10.62 2.64
N LEU A 25 -6.36 -10.53 1.33
CA LEU A 25 -5.09 -10.94 0.73
C LEU A 25 -3.98 -9.96 1.10
N GLN A 26 -4.09 -8.69 0.68
CA GLN A 26 -3.08 -7.66 0.96
C GLN A 26 -3.70 -6.45 1.68
N GLY A 27 -2.97 -5.86 2.62
CA GLY A 27 -3.39 -4.63 3.31
C GLY A 27 -3.43 -3.43 2.38
N ILE A 28 -2.29 -3.10 1.75
CA ILE A 28 -2.17 -2.11 0.69
C ILE A 28 -1.66 -2.81 -0.58
N ASN A 29 -2.25 -2.48 -1.72
CA ASN A 29 -1.78 -2.87 -3.04
C ASN A 29 -1.51 -1.60 -3.85
N PHE A 30 -0.26 -1.14 -3.84
CA PHE A 30 0.20 0.05 -4.51
C PHE A 30 0.62 -0.28 -5.95
N ILE A 31 -0.24 0.08 -6.90
CA ILE A 31 -0.07 -0.26 -8.32
C ILE A 31 0.39 0.93 -9.18
N ASN A 32 0.11 2.16 -8.75
CA ASN A 32 0.58 3.37 -9.41
C ASN A 32 0.61 4.57 -8.44
N GLY A 33 1.55 5.48 -8.67
CA GLY A 33 1.78 6.70 -7.89
C GLY A 33 3.26 7.08 -7.87
N GLY A 34 3.58 8.30 -7.42
CA GLY A 34 4.97 8.74 -7.25
C GLY A 34 5.59 8.24 -5.94
N SER A 35 4.85 8.36 -4.84
CA SER A 35 5.31 7.92 -3.51
C SER A 35 4.14 7.42 -2.66
N LEU A 36 4.40 6.43 -1.82
CA LEU A 36 3.50 5.96 -0.77
C LEU A 36 4.21 6.14 0.59
N VAL A 37 3.64 6.98 1.44
CA VAL A 37 4.10 7.21 2.81
C VAL A 37 3.12 6.52 3.75
N VAL A 38 3.64 5.65 4.61
CA VAL A 38 2.85 4.90 5.59
C VAL A 38 3.41 5.18 6.97
N GLU A 39 2.72 6.00 7.73
CA GLU A 39 3.17 6.47 9.04
C GLU A 39 2.15 6.11 10.11
N ASN A 40 2.64 5.55 11.22
CA ASN A 40 1.81 5.17 12.36
C ASN A 40 0.55 4.36 11.97
N CYS A 41 0.69 3.45 10.99
CA CYS A 41 -0.38 2.58 10.55
C CYS A 41 -0.13 1.14 11.01
N ALA A 42 -1.20 0.39 11.26
CA ALA A 42 -1.13 -1.03 11.54
C ALA A 42 -1.99 -1.84 10.55
N PHE A 43 -1.39 -2.90 10.00
CA PHE A 43 -2.02 -3.81 9.06
C PHE A 43 -1.93 -5.22 9.62
N TYR A 44 -3.06 -5.84 9.91
CA TYR A 44 -3.11 -7.15 10.56
C TYR A 44 -4.28 -7.97 10.05
N GLY A 45 -4.26 -9.28 10.33
CA GLY A 45 -5.32 -10.19 9.92
C GLY A 45 -5.40 -10.42 8.40
N PHE A 46 -4.34 -10.12 7.65
CA PHE A 46 -4.23 -10.47 6.23
C PHE A 46 -3.61 -11.86 6.06
N THR A 47 -4.00 -12.57 5.00
CA THR A 47 -3.46 -13.89 4.64
C THR A 47 -2.20 -13.79 3.78
N GLY A 48 -2.00 -12.66 3.12
CA GLY A 48 -0.79 -12.32 2.37
C GLY A 48 -0.02 -11.17 3.01
N SER A 49 0.52 -10.26 2.20
CA SER A 49 1.40 -9.18 2.65
C SER A 49 0.62 -7.98 3.21
N GLY A 50 1.14 -7.36 4.28
CA GLY A 50 0.58 -6.09 4.77
C GLY A 50 0.63 -4.98 3.72
N ILE A 51 1.73 -4.88 2.98
CA ILE A 51 1.88 -3.95 1.85
C ILE A 51 2.46 -4.70 0.65
N ASN A 52 1.83 -4.55 -0.49
CA ASN A 52 2.31 -4.99 -1.80
C ASN A 52 2.56 -3.75 -2.65
N ALA A 53 3.83 -3.44 -2.87
CA ALA A 53 4.24 -2.40 -3.80
C ALA A 53 4.70 -3.08 -5.09
N ALA A 54 3.81 -3.08 -6.08
CA ALA A 54 4.09 -3.60 -7.42
C ALA A 54 3.73 -2.54 -8.46
N PRO A 55 4.48 -1.42 -8.52
CA PRO A 55 4.19 -0.37 -9.48
C PRO A 55 4.43 -0.92 -10.89
N THR A 56 3.50 -0.66 -11.79
CA THR A 56 3.63 -1.11 -13.19
C THR A 56 4.60 -0.24 -14.00
N VAL A 57 5.19 0.79 -13.38
CA VAL A 57 6.21 1.66 -13.97
C VAL A 57 7.61 1.07 -13.75
N ALA A 58 8.40 0.98 -14.82
CA ALA A 58 9.66 0.23 -14.88
C ALA A 58 10.79 0.73 -13.94
N ASP A 59 10.64 1.90 -13.31
CA ASP A 59 11.67 2.56 -12.49
C ASP A 59 11.25 2.76 -11.02
N ALA A 60 10.32 1.96 -10.52
CA ALA A 60 9.94 2.01 -9.10
C ALA A 60 11.10 1.54 -8.20
N LYS A 61 11.82 2.50 -7.61
CA LYS A 61 12.76 2.22 -6.51
C LYS A 61 12.01 2.20 -5.18
N LEU A 62 12.03 1.04 -4.53
CA LEU A 62 11.73 0.92 -3.10
C LEU A 62 12.93 1.51 -2.34
N GLN A 63 12.82 2.78 -1.91
CA GLN A 63 13.81 3.43 -1.05
C GLN A 63 13.34 3.44 0.39
#